data_AF-A0A8A4TPI7-F1
#
_entry.id   AF-A0A8A4TPI7-F1
#
_cell.length_a   1.000
_cell.length_b   1.000
_cell.length_c   1.000
_cell.angle_alpha   90.00
_cell.angle_beta   90.00
_cell.angle_gamma   90.00
#
_symmetry.space_group_name_H-M   'P 1'
#
loop_
_entity.id
_entity.type
_entity.pdbx_description
1 polymer ?
#
loop_
_entity_poly.entity_id
_entity_poly.type
_entity_poly.pdbx_seq_one_letter_code
_entity_poly.pdbx_strand_id
1 'polypeptide(L)'
;MSQDISHFFELLELDHGESNPTVIDRAIVAKQREWSRKANMGAPKARLKAKAHLDLIPEIKRVLLDANAREAAAKQARDRAEKAKREVARQARQDLDEWVRLIALDGCCSAEQLADLETRFSDRLPAGSVRAAMEAANIHLDTDSDGLDPTTQRAIVAQLGVIGQPNLYAFLGVSPDAPRQELARRARDREAEFRRQGKIDPVSSAGSALASLCVTLFREESGRRGYGAYFKEATLRPYIEKLEVIGKAGHVTTSQLRTLAETAETKGLDPEEARRGLTMHARKLGLTVTVDQVETKDVTRRRDGRSERSEPSTSPAEDLRSTASGHGPAAVRRGPVQPDPGRKADFLGALFLPLQQPKPVPKVATLMLVSCIPGFNVPLLLGWRHELMCNAFTGKKPVWPKSSPGRYLWRGLGLNLIACLYALVPLFGFAILAAAEIGSMFMGLVHWLQGTYQPSQGDGYNGLLLCLFGILPWMIYQSGKARALYRDSIWTILDVPANLHLIVSRPIPFIKLTLFIGLIWLGMAGIGIFFGQLGFPWLLFFPAFAAPLYFWASGYLMGQLAPAGSEHD
;
A
#
# COMPACT_ATOMS: atom_id res chain seq x y z
N MET A 1 -34.20 42.01 -6.06
CA MET A 1 -33.62 40.64 -5.94
C MET A 1 -33.22 40.46 -4.50
N SER A 2 -33.89 39.59 -3.73
CA SER A 2 -33.36 39.21 -2.41
C SER A 2 -32.11 38.38 -2.68
N GLN A 3 -30.93 38.96 -2.46
CA GLN A 3 -29.72 38.16 -2.56
C GLN A 3 -29.71 37.12 -1.45
N ASP A 4 -29.17 35.96 -1.78
CA ASP A 4 -29.43 34.78 -0.99
C ASP A 4 -28.48 34.71 0.20
N ILE A 5 -28.98 35.17 1.35
CA ILE A 5 -28.26 35.53 2.57
C ILE A 5 -27.15 34.55 2.96
N SER A 6 -27.38 33.26 2.73
CA SER A 6 -26.46 32.17 3.04
C SER A 6 -25.10 32.28 2.32
N HIS A 7 -25.06 32.93 1.15
CA HIS A 7 -23.85 33.18 0.37
C HIS A 7 -22.85 34.13 1.06
N PHE A 8 -23.28 34.88 2.09
CA PHE A 8 -22.40 35.82 2.80
C PHE A 8 -21.30 35.13 3.61
N PHE A 9 -21.55 33.95 4.20
CA PHE A 9 -20.49 33.20 4.91
C PHE A 9 -19.43 32.68 3.93
N GLU A 10 -19.87 32.13 2.80
CA GLU A 10 -19.00 31.64 1.72
C GLU A 10 -18.15 32.77 1.11
N LEU A 11 -18.75 33.94 0.84
CA LEU A 11 -18.03 35.14 0.39
C LEU A 11 -16.97 35.63 1.39
N LEU A 12 -17.22 35.45 2.69
CA LEU A 12 -16.31 35.87 3.75
C LEU A 12 -15.25 34.82 4.10
N GLU A 13 -15.34 33.60 3.56
CA GLU A 13 -14.51 32.44 3.93
C GLU A 13 -14.60 32.12 5.44
N LEU A 14 -15.79 32.30 6.02
CA LEU A 14 -16.10 31.99 7.43
C LEU A 14 -16.82 30.64 7.56
N ASP A 15 -16.60 29.94 8.67
CA ASP A 15 -17.42 28.77 9.02
C ASP A 15 -18.88 29.18 9.30
N HIS A 16 -19.81 28.33 8.90
CA HIS A 16 -21.24 28.45 9.18
C HIS A 16 -21.58 28.27 10.67
N GLY A 17 -20.60 27.90 11.50
CA GLY A 17 -20.65 27.90 12.96
C GLY A 17 -20.40 29.27 13.61
N GLU A 18 -19.70 30.18 12.93
CA GLU A 18 -19.14 31.38 13.58
C GLU A 18 -20.24 32.34 14.06
N SER A 19 -20.17 32.66 15.36
CA SER A 19 -21.16 33.46 16.09
C SER A 19 -20.56 34.71 16.72
N ASN A 20 -19.23 34.83 16.75
CA ASN A 20 -18.51 35.96 17.35
C ASN A 20 -18.53 37.18 16.42
N PRO A 21 -19.20 38.30 16.80
CA PRO A 21 -19.32 39.47 15.95
C PRO A 21 -17.96 40.14 15.66
N THR A 22 -16.97 39.99 16.54
CA THR A 22 -15.63 40.57 16.34
C THR A 22 -14.82 39.82 15.28
N VAL A 23 -14.99 38.50 15.17
CA VAL A 23 -14.38 37.69 14.10
C VAL A 23 -15.02 38.03 12.76
N ILE A 24 -16.36 38.16 12.75
CA ILE A 24 -17.13 38.51 11.56
C ILE A 24 -16.75 39.90 11.03
N ASP A 25 -16.71 40.94 11.88
CA ASP A 25 -16.34 42.29 11.41
C ASP A 25 -14.89 42.35 10.91
N ARG A 26 -13.95 41.65 11.58
CA ARG A 26 -12.56 41.49 11.08
C ARG A 26 -12.52 40.84 9.70
N ALA A 27 -13.29 39.79 9.47
CA ALA A 27 -13.37 39.12 8.16
C ALA A 27 -13.99 40.03 7.08
N ILE A 28 -15.06 40.78 7.41
CA ILE A 28 -15.66 41.77 6.50
C ILE A 28 -14.63 42.84 6.12
N VAL A 29 -13.89 43.40 7.08
CA VAL A 29 -12.85 44.40 6.81
C VAL A 29 -11.69 43.82 5.98
N ALA A 30 -11.29 42.57 6.23
CA ALA A 30 -10.27 41.89 5.44
C ALA A 30 -10.71 41.71 3.98
N LYS A 31 -11.91 41.18 3.75
CA LYS A 31 -12.49 40.97 2.41
C LYS A 31 -12.78 42.30 1.69
N GLN A 32 -13.23 43.33 2.39
CA GLN A 32 -13.36 44.69 1.86
C GLN A 32 -12.04 45.21 1.28
N ARG A 33 -10.93 45.05 2.01
CA ARG A 33 -9.59 45.46 1.55
C ARG A 33 -9.10 44.59 0.38
N GLU A 34 -9.46 43.32 0.34
CA GLU A 34 -9.14 42.41 -0.76
C GLU A 34 -9.90 42.79 -2.05
N TRP A 35 -11.22 42.96 -1.96
CA TRP A 35 -12.08 43.33 -3.08
C TRP A 35 -11.79 44.75 -3.58
N SER A 36 -11.47 45.70 -2.70
CA SER A 36 -11.02 47.05 -3.10
C SER A 36 -9.75 47.00 -3.96
N ARG A 37 -8.77 46.17 -3.58
CA ARG A 37 -7.56 45.94 -4.40
C ARG A 37 -7.91 45.29 -5.74
N LYS A 38 -8.76 44.25 -5.75
CA LYS A 38 -9.22 43.57 -6.98
C LYS A 38 -10.06 44.48 -7.90
N ALA A 39 -10.86 45.39 -7.36
CA ALA A 39 -11.69 46.35 -8.12
C ALA A 39 -10.85 47.41 -8.84
N ASN A 40 -9.73 47.81 -8.24
CA ASN A 40 -8.82 48.81 -8.79
C ASN A 40 -7.77 48.21 -9.73
N MET A 41 -7.14 47.09 -9.34
CA MET A 41 -5.95 46.54 -10.00
C MET A 41 -6.17 45.19 -10.72
N GLY A 42 -7.33 44.57 -10.60
CA GLY A 42 -7.60 43.26 -11.21
C GLY A 42 -7.85 43.29 -12.74
N ALA A 43 -7.93 42.12 -13.36
CA ALA A 43 -8.40 41.99 -14.74
C ALA A 43 -9.88 42.44 -14.87
N PRO A 44 -10.36 42.90 -16.05
CA PRO A 44 -11.69 43.51 -16.19
C PRO A 44 -12.87 42.70 -15.60
N LYS A 45 -12.92 41.38 -15.84
CA LYS A 45 -13.93 40.48 -15.25
C LYS A 45 -13.83 40.40 -13.72
N ALA A 46 -12.61 40.41 -13.18
CA ALA A 46 -12.38 40.38 -11.72
C ALA A 46 -12.74 41.72 -11.07
N ARG A 47 -12.47 42.86 -11.74
CA ARG A 47 -12.86 44.19 -11.26
C ARG A 47 -14.38 44.31 -11.14
N LEU A 48 -15.12 43.81 -12.12
CA LEU A 48 -16.58 43.87 -12.15
C LEU A 48 -17.21 43.01 -11.04
N LYS A 49 -16.71 41.78 -10.82
CA LYS A 49 -17.08 40.95 -9.66
C LYS A 49 -16.75 41.61 -8.33
N ALA A 50 -15.55 42.17 -8.19
CA ALA A 50 -15.10 42.79 -6.95
C ALA A 50 -15.91 44.05 -6.59
N LYS A 51 -16.31 44.87 -7.59
CA LYS A 51 -17.26 45.98 -7.38
C LYS A 51 -18.60 45.47 -6.87
N ALA A 52 -19.19 44.48 -7.54
CA ALA A 52 -20.44 43.87 -7.11
C ALA A 52 -20.39 43.32 -5.67
N HIS A 53 -19.24 42.78 -5.22
CA HIS A 53 -19.08 42.35 -3.83
C HIS A 53 -18.93 43.51 -2.84
N LEU A 54 -18.27 44.61 -3.22
CA LEU A 54 -18.16 45.82 -2.39
C LEU A 54 -19.53 46.47 -2.16
N ASP A 55 -20.37 46.50 -3.19
CA ASP A 55 -21.74 47.04 -3.13
C ASP A 55 -22.63 46.26 -2.13
N LEU A 56 -22.29 45.01 -1.82
CA LEU A 56 -23.01 44.15 -0.86
C LEU A 56 -22.57 44.32 0.60
N ILE A 57 -21.43 44.97 0.88
CA ILE A 57 -20.90 45.08 2.25
C ILE A 57 -21.88 45.73 3.24
N PRO A 58 -22.67 46.78 2.90
CA PRO A 58 -23.68 47.31 3.81
C PRO A 58 -24.74 46.28 4.21
N GLU A 59 -25.16 45.41 3.27
CA GLU A 59 -26.13 44.35 3.54
C GLU A 59 -25.50 43.19 4.33
N ILE A 60 -24.26 42.79 4.00
CA ILE A 60 -23.50 41.80 4.77
C ILE A 60 -23.37 42.25 6.24
N LYS A 61 -23.01 43.51 6.49
CA LYS A 61 -22.95 44.07 7.85
C LYS A 61 -24.33 44.09 8.52
N ARG A 62 -25.39 44.52 7.82
CA ARG A 62 -26.78 44.51 8.33
C ARG A 62 -27.22 43.13 8.80
N VAL A 63 -26.89 42.08 8.04
CA VAL A 63 -27.39 40.72 8.29
C VAL A 63 -26.52 39.93 9.25
N LEU A 64 -25.18 40.06 9.20
CA LEU A 64 -24.30 39.25 10.04
C LEU A 64 -23.98 39.88 11.40
N LEU A 65 -24.15 41.20 11.59
CA LEU A 65 -23.96 41.83 12.90
C LEU A 65 -25.20 41.69 13.79
N ASP A 66 -26.42 41.72 13.22
CA ASP A 66 -27.64 41.36 13.95
C ASP A 66 -27.64 39.87 14.34
N ALA A 67 -28.00 39.58 15.60
CA ALA A 67 -27.95 38.22 16.12
C ALA A 67 -29.01 37.30 15.49
N ASN A 68 -30.24 37.80 15.33
CA ASN A 68 -31.36 37.01 14.80
C ASN A 68 -31.18 36.74 13.29
N ALA A 69 -30.81 37.76 12.52
CA ALA A 69 -30.53 37.61 11.10
C ALA A 69 -29.30 36.73 10.85
N ARG A 70 -28.26 36.79 11.71
CA ARG A 70 -27.10 35.89 11.64
C ARG A 70 -27.47 34.42 11.86
N GLU A 71 -28.31 34.10 12.84
CA GLU A 71 -28.72 32.70 13.07
C GLU A 71 -29.53 32.15 11.89
N ALA A 72 -30.47 32.93 11.36
CA ALA A 72 -31.22 32.56 10.16
C ALA A 72 -30.30 32.36 8.94
N ALA A 73 -29.31 33.24 8.76
CA ALA A 73 -28.30 33.14 7.71
C ALA A 73 -27.45 31.87 7.83
N ALA A 74 -26.95 31.59 9.05
CA ALA A 74 -26.12 30.43 9.34
C ALA A 74 -26.89 29.12 9.13
N LYS A 75 -28.17 29.06 9.55
CA LYS A 75 -29.04 27.90 9.30
C LYS A 75 -29.23 27.63 7.81
N GLN A 76 -29.58 28.65 7.03
CA GLN A 76 -29.74 28.48 5.57
C GLN A 76 -28.42 28.07 4.89
N ALA A 77 -27.26 28.55 5.38
CA ALA A 77 -25.96 28.18 4.84
C ALA A 77 -25.62 26.72 5.13
N ARG A 78 -25.93 26.22 6.33
CA ARG A 78 -25.83 24.79 6.68
C ARG A 78 -26.77 23.95 5.80
N ASP A 79 -28.04 24.34 5.68
CA ASP A 79 -29.03 23.64 4.86
C ASP A 79 -28.59 23.57 3.37
N ARG A 80 -27.92 24.60 2.85
CA ARG A 80 -27.34 24.59 1.49
C ARG A 80 -26.10 23.74 1.38
N ALA A 81 -25.14 23.89 2.29
CA ALA A 81 -23.92 23.10 2.29
C ALA A 81 -24.25 21.60 2.39
N GLU A 82 -25.27 21.24 3.18
CA GLU A 82 -25.76 19.87 3.25
C GLU A 82 -26.45 19.43 1.95
N LYS A 83 -27.34 20.25 1.36
CA LYS A 83 -27.95 19.93 0.05
C LYS A 83 -26.91 19.77 -1.06
N ALA A 84 -25.89 20.62 -1.11
CA ALA A 84 -24.79 20.53 -2.06
C ALA A 84 -23.96 19.25 -1.85
N LYS A 85 -23.61 18.91 -0.59
CA LYS A 85 -22.94 17.64 -0.26
C LYS A 85 -23.78 16.43 -0.66
N ARG A 86 -25.09 16.44 -0.39
CA ARG A 86 -26.03 15.37 -0.79
C ARG A 86 -26.11 15.24 -2.32
N GLU A 87 -26.11 16.34 -3.07
CA GLU A 87 -26.11 16.32 -4.53
C GLU A 87 -24.80 15.79 -5.11
N VAL A 88 -23.66 16.21 -4.58
CA VAL A 88 -22.34 15.69 -4.97
C VAL A 88 -22.23 14.18 -4.66
N ALA A 89 -22.71 13.74 -3.49
CA ALA A 89 -22.77 12.32 -3.15
C ALA A 89 -23.72 11.53 -4.05
N ARG A 90 -24.85 12.14 -4.48
CA ARG A 90 -25.79 11.54 -5.44
C ARG A 90 -25.15 11.35 -6.82
N GLN A 91 -24.44 12.35 -7.31
CA GLN A 91 -23.71 12.27 -8.59
C GLN A 91 -22.57 11.25 -8.50
N ALA A 92 -21.76 11.30 -7.45
CA ALA A 92 -20.71 10.30 -7.21
C ALA A 92 -21.27 8.87 -7.10
N ARG A 93 -22.50 8.69 -6.60
CA ARG A 93 -23.16 7.39 -6.60
C ARG A 93 -23.62 6.95 -7.99
N GLN A 94 -24.15 7.85 -8.81
CA GLN A 94 -24.51 7.57 -10.20
C GLN A 94 -23.28 7.18 -11.03
N ASP A 95 -22.17 7.92 -10.87
CA ASP A 95 -20.88 7.59 -11.47
C ASP A 95 -20.41 6.19 -11.03
N LEU A 96 -20.46 5.88 -9.72
CA LEU A 96 -20.09 4.57 -9.18
C LEU A 96 -20.96 3.45 -9.77
N ASP A 97 -22.28 3.64 -9.84
CA ASP A 97 -23.21 2.64 -10.39
C ASP A 97 -22.94 2.41 -11.90
N GLU A 98 -22.43 3.39 -12.65
CA GLU A 98 -21.94 3.21 -14.03
C GLU A 98 -20.65 2.37 -14.08
N TRP A 99 -19.66 2.66 -13.24
CA TRP A 99 -18.43 1.86 -13.15
C TRP A 99 -18.71 0.40 -12.74
N VAL A 100 -19.61 0.19 -11.78
CA VAL A 100 -20.07 -1.15 -11.35
C VAL A 100 -20.74 -1.88 -12.50
N ARG A 101 -21.58 -1.22 -13.32
CA ARG A 101 -22.19 -1.84 -14.51
C ARG A 101 -21.16 -2.25 -15.55
N LEU A 102 -20.13 -1.42 -15.79
CA LEU A 102 -19.07 -1.76 -16.74
C LEU A 102 -18.27 -2.99 -16.27
N ILE A 103 -17.92 -3.05 -14.99
CA ILE A 103 -17.17 -4.18 -14.41
C ILE A 103 -18.05 -5.45 -14.31
N ALA A 104 -19.37 -5.31 -14.11
CA ALA A 104 -20.31 -6.43 -14.17
C ALA A 104 -20.37 -7.11 -15.55
N LEU A 105 -20.00 -6.42 -16.65
CA LEU A 105 -19.89 -7.03 -17.98
C LEU A 105 -18.66 -7.94 -18.10
N ASP A 106 -17.56 -7.61 -17.42
CA ASP A 106 -16.35 -8.42 -17.36
C ASP A 106 -16.49 -9.58 -16.34
N GLY A 107 -17.34 -9.42 -15.32
CA GLY A 107 -17.76 -10.46 -14.37
C GLY A 107 -16.85 -10.65 -13.15
N CYS A 108 -15.67 -10.04 -13.14
CA CYS A 108 -14.75 -10.00 -12.00
C CYS A 108 -14.16 -8.59 -11.82
N CYS A 109 -13.76 -8.26 -10.59
CA CYS A 109 -13.06 -7.01 -10.27
C CYS A 109 -11.74 -7.35 -9.56
N SER A 110 -10.61 -6.92 -10.11
CA SER A 110 -9.32 -7.14 -9.45
C SER A 110 -9.18 -6.29 -8.19
N ALA A 111 -8.33 -6.73 -7.25
CA ALA A 111 -8.01 -5.95 -6.05
C ALA A 111 -7.41 -4.57 -6.38
N GLU A 112 -6.64 -4.44 -7.48
CA GLU A 112 -6.12 -3.16 -7.98
C GLU A 112 -7.26 -2.24 -8.45
N GLN A 113 -8.19 -2.75 -9.26
CA GLN A 113 -9.36 -1.99 -9.74
C GLN A 113 -10.25 -1.52 -8.58
N LEU A 114 -10.44 -2.36 -7.56
CA LEU A 114 -11.18 -1.99 -6.35
C LEU A 114 -10.48 -0.84 -5.61
N ALA A 115 -9.15 -0.93 -5.42
CA ALA A 115 -8.37 0.10 -4.72
C ALA A 115 -8.36 1.44 -5.47
N ASP A 116 -8.28 1.42 -6.80
CA ASP A 116 -8.39 2.61 -7.65
C ASP A 116 -9.77 3.27 -7.53
N LEU A 117 -10.85 2.48 -7.53
CA LEU A 117 -12.21 2.99 -7.33
C LEU A 117 -12.43 3.54 -5.91
N GLU A 118 -11.95 2.85 -4.88
CA GLU A 118 -12.00 3.35 -3.50
C GLU A 118 -11.26 4.68 -3.35
N THR A 119 -10.07 4.79 -3.94
CA THR A 119 -9.30 6.04 -3.96
C THR A 119 -10.08 7.14 -4.68
N ARG A 120 -10.63 6.84 -5.87
CA ARG A 120 -11.36 7.80 -6.72
C ARG A 120 -12.64 8.36 -6.12
N PHE A 121 -13.32 7.61 -5.25
CA PHE A 121 -14.58 8.02 -4.62
C PHE A 121 -14.47 8.41 -3.13
N SER A 122 -13.28 8.30 -2.55
CA SER A 122 -13.00 8.57 -1.12
C SER A 122 -13.32 9.98 -0.63
N ASP A 123 -13.35 10.97 -1.53
CA ASP A 123 -13.67 12.38 -1.24
C ASP A 123 -15.18 12.66 -1.16
N ARG A 124 -16.01 11.80 -1.76
CA ARG A 124 -17.46 12.04 -1.98
C ARG A 124 -18.38 11.00 -1.37
N LEU A 125 -17.91 9.78 -1.17
CA LEU A 125 -18.69 8.65 -0.65
C LEU A 125 -18.08 8.12 0.65
N PRO A 126 -18.89 7.61 1.60
CA PRO A 126 -18.36 7.02 2.82
C PRO A 126 -17.57 5.74 2.52
N ALA A 127 -16.53 5.49 3.31
CA ALA A 127 -15.66 4.32 3.16
C ALA A 127 -16.46 3.00 3.12
N GLY A 128 -16.07 2.08 2.24
CA GLY A 128 -16.78 0.82 2.01
C GLY A 128 -17.97 0.89 1.03
N SER A 129 -18.43 2.09 0.62
CA SER A 129 -19.54 2.23 -0.35
C SER A 129 -19.28 1.54 -1.68
N VAL A 130 -18.00 1.51 -2.13
CA VAL A 130 -17.57 0.85 -3.37
C VAL A 130 -17.71 -0.67 -3.25
N ARG A 131 -17.18 -1.29 -2.17
CA ARG A 131 -17.36 -2.73 -1.92
C ARG A 131 -18.83 -3.11 -1.83
N ALA A 132 -19.63 -2.37 -1.07
CA ALA A 132 -21.07 -2.63 -0.94
C ALA A 132 -21.81 -2.54 -2.28
N ALA A 133 -21.37 -1.67 -3.21
CA ALA A 133 -21.93 -1.59 -4.55
C ALA A 133 -21.50 -2.77 -5.46
N MET A 134 -20.24 -3.21 -5.37
CA MET A 134 -19.73 -4.39 -6.09
C MET A 134 -20.41 -5.68 -5.61
N GLU A 135 -20.52 -5.85 -4.29
CA GLU A 135 -21.18 -6.98 -3.65
C GLU A 135 -22.68 -7.05 -4.00
N ALA A 136 -23.38 -5.91 -3.96
CA ALA A 136 -24.78 -5.82 -4.39
C ALA A 136 -25.00 -6.15 -5.88
N ALA A 137 -23.96 -6.01 -6.71
CA ALA A 137 -23.97 -6.42 -8.12
C ALA A 137 -23.55 -7.88 -8.35
N ASN A 138 -23.29 -8.66 -7.29
CA ASN A 138 -22.71 -10.01 -7.31
C ASN A 138 -21.37 -10.11 -8.05
N ILE A 139 -20.60 -9.01 -8.14
CA ILE A 139 -19.28 -9.02 -8.76
C ILE A 139 -18.32 -9.70 -7.77
N HIS A 140 -17.75 -10.83 -8.17
CA HIS A 140 -16.69 -11.44 -7.38
C HIS A 140 -15.46 -10.55 -7.40
N LEU A 141 -15.03 -10.15 -6.21
CA LEU A 141 -13.72 -9.55 -5.99
C LEU A 141 -12.68 -10.65 -6.17
N ASP A 142 -11.73 -10.43 -7.08
CA ASP A 142 -10.56 -11.29 -7.27
C ASP A 142 -9.56 -10.97 -6.13
N THR A 143 -9.95 -11.38 -4.91
CA THR A 143 -9.14 -11.25 -3.68
C THR A 143 -7.98 -12.22 -3.67
N ASP A 144 -8.19 -13.37 -4.32
CA ASP A 144 -7.09 -14.20 -4.76
C ASP A 144 -6.46 -13.45 -5.93
N SER A 145 -5.31 -12.80 -5.69
CA SER A 145 -4.39 -12.59 -6.81
C SER A 145 -3.94 -13.98 -7.25
N ASP A 146 -4.65 -14.57 -8.21
CA ASP A 146 -4.31 -15.88 -8.78
C ASP A 146 -2.86 -15.86 -9.37
N GLY A 147 -2.19 -14.71 -9.47
CA GLY A 147 -0.74 -14.66 -9.63
C GLY A 147 0.01 -15.51 -8.59
N LEU A 148 0.66 -16.59 -9.07
CA LEU A 148 1.54 -17.43 -8.26
C LEU A 148 2.62 -16.60 -7.54
N ASP A 149 2.94 -16.91 -6.28
CA ASP A 149 3.97 -16.18 -5.52
C ASP A 149 5.27 -16.02 -6.31
N PRO A 150 5.85 -14.80 -6.43
CA PRO A 150 7.05 -14.56 -7.23
C PRO A 150 8.28 -15.39 -6.82
N THR A 151 8.38 -15.83 -5.57
CA THR A 151 9.47 -16.72 -5.12
C THR A 151 9.29 -18.12 -5.71
N THR A 152 8.07 -18.63 -5.65
CA THR A 152 7.63 -19.91 -6.21
C THR A 152 7.74 -19.92 -7.74
N GLN A 153 7.36 -18.83 -8.42
CA GLN A 153 7.59 -18.67 -9.87
C GLN A 153 9.07 -18.81 -10.24
N ARG A 154 9.96 -18.05 -9.57
CA ARG A 154 11.41 -18.11 -9.83
C ARG A 154 11.99 -19.50 -9.56
N ALA A 155 11.54 -20.16 -8.50
CA ALA A 155 11.94 -21.53 -8.19
C ALA A 155 11.54 -22.50 -9.32
N ILE A 156 10.29 -22.44 -9.80
CA ILE A 156 9.81 -23.28 -10.91
C ILE A 156 10.63 -23.05 -12.18
N VAL A 157 10.86 -21.79 -12.59
CA VAL A 157 11.67 -21.45 -13.77
C VAL A 157 13.10 -21.97 -13.64
N ALA A 158 13.72 -21.79 -12.48
CA ALA A 158 15.09 -22.24 -12.24
C ALA A 158 15.21 -23.77 -12.36
N GLN A 159 14.32 -24.54 -11.73
CA GLN A 159 14.38 -26.01 -11.81
C GLN A 159 14.02 -26.53 -13.21
N LEU A 160 13.01 -25.95 -13.87
CA LEU A 160 12.66 -26.29 -15.26
C LEU A 160 13.85 -26.07 -16.22
N GLY A 161 14.60 -24.99 -16.02
CA GLY A 161 15.82 -24.69 -16.79
C GLY A 161 16.94 -25.73 -16.61
N VAL A 162 17.14 -26.24 -15.38
CA VAL A 162 18.13 -27.30 -15.10
C VAL A 162 17.72 -28.65 -15.71
N ILE A 163 16.42 -28.97 -15.70
CA ILE A 163 15.89 -30.23 -16.23
C ILE A 163 15.71 -30.17 -17.77
N GLY A 164 15.68 -28.97 -18.36
CA GLY A 164 15.46 -28.76 -19.79
C GLY A 164 13.99 -28.93 -20.23
N GLN A 165 13.03 -28.71 -19.33
CA GLN A 165 11.60 -28.84 -19.60
C GLN A 165 10.93 -27.46 -19.78
N PRO A 166 9.99 -27.28 -20.72
CA PRO A 166 9.43 -25.97 -21.02
C PRO A 166 8.39 -25.48 -19.99
N ASN A 167 7.71 -26.40 -19.29
CA ASN A 167 6.66 -26.09 -18.30
C ASN A 167 6.39 -27.31 -17.39
N LEU A 168 5.61 -27.11 -16.32
CA LEU A 168 5.28 -28.19 -15.36
C LEU A 168 4.45 -29.32 -15.99
N TYR A 169 3.58 -29.01 -16.96
CA TYR A 169 2.74 -30.02 -17.63
C TYR A 169 3.59 -31.00 -18.44
N ALA A 170 4.61 -30.51 -19.15
CA ALA A 170 5.59 -31.32 -19.86
C ALA A 170 6.43 -32.18 -18.91
N PHE A 171 6.88 -31.62 -17.79
CA PHE A 171 7.61 -32.36 -16.72
C PHE A 171 6.78 -33.51 -16.13
N LEU A 172 5.49 -33.27 -15.86
CA LEU A 172 4.55 -34.26 -15.33
C LEU A 172 4.01 -35.25 -16.40
N GLY A 173 4.20 -34.95 -17.69
CA GLY A 173 3.71 -35.77 -18.80
C GLY A 173 2.17 -35.80 -18.88
N VAL A 174 1.54 -34.62 -18.78
CA VAL A 174 0.08 -34.42 -18.73
C VAL A 174 -0.35 -33.23 -19.60
N SER A 175 -1.61 -33.22 -20.04
CA SER A 175 -2.21 -32.04 -20.69
C SER A 175 -2.39 -30.90 -19.67
N PRO A 176 -2.26 -29.62 -20.07
CA PRO A 176 -2.66 -28.47 -19.24
C PRO A 176 -4.11 -28.56 -18.73
N ASP A 177 -5.01 -29.13 -19.55
CA ASP A 177 -6.44 -29.28 -19.22
C ASP A 177 -6.74 -30.42 -18.22
N ALA A 178 -5.73 -31.21 -17.83
CA ALA A 178 -5.91 -32.34 -16.93
C ALA A 178 -6.53 -31.88 -15.58
N PRO A 179 -7.48 -32.65 -15.02
CA PRO A 179 -8.13 -32.29 -13.76
C PRO A 179 -7.10 -32.27 -12.61
N ARG A 180 -7.31 -31.40 -11.62
CA ARG A 180 -6.35 -31.22 -10.51
C ARG A 180 -5.93 -32.53 -9.83
N GLN A 181 -6.85 -33.49 -9.69
CA GLN A 181 -6.56 -34.80 -9.11
C GLN A 181 -5.49 -35.57 -9.91
N GLU A 182 -5.47 -35.46 -11.24
CA GLU A 182 -4.45 -36.08 -12.08
C GLU A 182 -3.09 -35.37 -11.94
N LEU A 183 -3.09 -34.03 -11.94
CA LEU A 183 -1.88 -33.25 -11.72
C LEU A 183 -1.22 -33.58 -10.37
N ALA A 184 -2.02 -33.62 -9.30
CA ALA A 184 -1.57 -33.95 -7.95
C ALA A 184 -1.11 -35.42 -7.83
N ARG A 185 -1.76 -36.37 -8.53
CA ARG A 185 -1.33 -37.78 -8.59
C ARG A 185 0.04 -37.89 -9.27
N ARG A 186 0.18 -37.36 -10.48
CA ARG A 186 1.43 -37.41 -11.27
C ARG A 186 2.59 -36.71 -10.58
N ALA A 187 2.32 -35.60 -9.87
CA ALA A 187 3.34 -34.92 -9.07
C ALA A 187 3.89 -35.83 -7.95
N ARG A 188 3.03 -36.56 -7.24
CA ARG A 188 3.46 -37.53 -6.22
C ARG A 188 4.16 -38.74 -6.81
N ASP A 189 3.71 -39.22 -7.97
CA ASP A 189 4.35 -40.35 -8.66
C ASP A 189 5.77 -39.99 -9.08
N ARG A 190 5.99 -38.78 -9.64
CA ARG A 190 7.31 -38.22 -9.95
C ARG A 190 8.17 -38.02 -8.71
N GLU A 191 7.61 -37.48 -7.63
CA GLU A 191 8.34 -37.31 -6.37
C GLU A 191 8.82 -38.66 -5.81
N ALA A 192 7.95 -39.68 -5.85
CA ALA A 192 8.28 -41.05 -5.46
C ALA A 192 9.32 -41.69 -6.39
N GLU A 193 9.30 -41.40 -7.69
CA GLU A 193 10.30 -41.83 -8.67
C GLU A 193 11.69 -41.30 -8.29
N PHE A 194 11.85 -39.98 -8.13
CA PHE A 194 13.13 -39.37 -7.72
C PHE A 194 13.60 -39.89 -6.35
N ARG A 195 12.68 -40.06 -5.39
CA ARG A 195 12.99 -40.60 -4.06
C ARG A 195 13.48 -42.06 -4.11
N ARG A 196 12.96 -42.89 -5.03
CA ARG A 196 13.42 -44.27 -5.26
C ARG A 196 14.77 -44.33 -5.98
N GLN A 197 15.06 -43.38 -6.88
CA GLN A 197 16.33 -43.33 -7.59
C GLN A 197 17.50 -42.98 -6.66
N GLY A 198 17.29 -42.10 -5.68
CA GLY A 198 18.28 -41.77 -4.64
C GLY A 198 19.57 -41.11 -5.16
N LYS A 199 19.60 -40.66 -6.41
CA LYS A 199 20.77 -40.07 -7.06
C LYS A 199 20.92 -38.60 -6.67
N ILE A 200 22.14 -38.19 -6.36
CA ILE A 200 22.50 -36.82 -5.97
C ILE A 200 23.17 -36.09 -7.15
N ASP A 201 22.69 -36.31 -8.37
CA ASP A 201 23.08 -35.50 -9.52
C ASP A 201 22.24 -34.21 -9.57
N PRO A 202 22.72 -33.13 -10.23
CA PRO A 202 22.00 -31.86 -10.28
C PRO A 202 20.60 -31.94 -10.89
N VAL A 203 20.38 -32.84 -11.86
CA VAL A 203 19.09 -32.98 -12.55
C VAL A 203 18.09 -33.73 -11.68
N SER A 204 18.49 -34.83 -11.03
CA SER A 204 17.66 -35.53 -10.03
C SER A 204 17.34 -34.64 -8.82
N SER A 205 18.30 -33.81 -8.38
CA SER A 205 18.09 -32.86 -7.28
C SER A 205 17.06 -31.78 -7.66
N ALA A 206 17.20 -31.19 -8.86
CA ALA A 206 16.24 -30.23 -9.40
C ALA A 206 14.85 -30.85 -9.62
N GLY A 207 14.80 -32.07 -10.17
CA GLY A 207 13.57 -32.83 -10.42
C GLY A 207 12.82 -33.17 -9.13
N SER A 208 13.53 -33.59 -8.09
CA SER A 208 12.96 -33.84 -6.76
C SER A 208 12.36 -32.57 -6.14
N ALA A 209 13.10 -31.46 -6.17
CA ALA A 209 12.61 -30.16 -5.70
C ALA A 209 11.37 -29.68 -6.50
N LEU A 210 11.39 -29.83 -7.82
CA LEU A 210 10.28 -29.44 -8.69
C LEU A 210 9.04 -30.31 -8.47
N ALA A 211 9.20 -31.62 -8.26
CA ALA A 211 8.10 -32.52 -7.94
C ALA A 211 7.46 -32.15 -6.59
N SER A 212 8.26 -31.85 -5.56
CA SER A 212 7.75 -31.37 -4.26
C SER A 212 6.98 -30.05 -4.37
N LEU A 213 7.48 -29.11 -5.18
CA LEU A 213 6.75 -27.87 -5.52
C LEU A 213 5.42 -28.18 -6.22
N CYS A 214 5.39 -29.09 -7.20
CA CYS A 214 4.15 -29.50 -7.88
C CYS A 214 3.13 -30.13 -6.93
N VAL A 215 3.57 -30.97 -5.98
CA VAL A 215 2.68 -31.59 -4.97
C VAL A 215 2.05 -30.53 -4.06
N THR A 216 2.83 -29.51 -3.67
CA THR A 216 2.34 -28.39 -2.87
C THR A 216 1.38 -27.51 -3.68
N LEU A 217 1.77 -27.15 -4.90
CA LEU A 217 1.05 -26.25 -5.80
C LEU A 217 -0.30 -26.79 -6.26
N PHE A 218 -0.39 -28.08 -6.60
CA PHE A 218 -1.64 -28.72 -7.04
C PHE A 218 -2.46 -29.32 -5.87
N ARG A 219 -2.07 -29.06 -4.62
CA ARG A 219 -2.84 -29.43 -3.42
C ARG A 219 -4.19 -28.71 -3.37
N GLU A 220 -4.22 -27.46 -3.83
CA GLU A 220 -5.37 -26.55 -3.80
C GLU A 220 -5.70 -26.05 -5.22
N GLU A 221 -6.95 -25.63 -5.44
CA GLU A 221 -7.38 -25.18 -6.78
C GLU A 221 -6.79 -23.81 -7.12
N SER A 222 -6.63 -22.91 -6.14
CA SER A 222 -5.94 -21.62 -6.28
C SER A 222 -4.54 -21.77 -6.85
N GLY A 223 -3.71 -22.67 -6.29
CA GLY A 223 -2.37 -22.95 -6.81
C GLY A 223 -2.36 -23.50 -8.24
N ARG A 224 -3.37 -24.31 -8.62
CA ARG A 224 -3.55 -24.75 -10.02
C ARG A 224 -3.94 -23.59 -10.94
N ARG A 225 -4.99 -22.83 -10.59
CA ARG A 225 -5.42 -21.65 -11.38
C ARG A 225 -4.25 -20.70 -11.56
N GLY A 226 -3.49 -20.45 -10.50
CA GLY A 226 -2.42 -19.48 -10.51
C GLY A 226 -1.17 -19.87 -11.27
N TYR A 227 -0.81 -21.17 -11.26
CA TYR A 227 0.17 -21.64 -12.23
C TYR A 227 -0.36 -21.57 -13.67
N GLY A 228 -1.65 -21.82 -13.88
CA GLY A 228 -2.31 -21.64 -15.18
C GLY A 228 -2.24 -20.20 -15.69
N ALA A 229 -2.57 -19.22 -14.85
CA ALA A 229 -2.46 -17.79 -15.15
C ALA A 229 -1.01 -17.39 -15.47
N TYR A 230 -0.07 -17.79 -14.61
CA TYR A 230 1.36 -17.59 -14.84
C TYR A 230 1.85 -18.20 -16.16
N PHE A 231 1.43 -19.42 -16.48
CA PHE A 231 1.81 -20.10 -17.72
C PHE A 231 1.27 -19.40 -18.96
N LYS A 232 0.01 -18.90 -18.90
CA LYS A 232 -0.60 -18.10 -19.97
C LYS A 232 0.16 -16.78 -20.16
N GLU A 233 0.44 -16.04 -19.10
CA GLU A 233 1.22 -14.79 -19.14
C GLU A 233 2.63 -15.02 -19.69
N ALA A 234 3.35 -16.03 -19.18
CA ALA A 234 4.69 -16.38 -19.64
C ALA A 234 4.74 -16.77 -21.12
N THR A 235 3.69 -17.45 -21.62
CA THR A 235 3.59 -17.83 -23.04
C THR A 235 3.15 -16.65 -23.93
N LEU A 236 2.36 -15.71 -23.40
CA LEU A 236 1.97 -14.47 -24.10
C LEU A 236 3.09 -13.43 -24.15
N ARG A 237 3.99 -13.40 -23.17
CA ARG A 237 5.04 -12.38 -23.06
C ARG A 237 5.85 -12.10 -24.35
N PRO A 238 6.35 -13.10 -25.11
CA PRO A 238 7.07 -12.84 -26.36
C PRO A 238 6.20 -12.22 -27.47
N TYR A 239 4.87 -12.31 -27.34
CA TYR A 239 3.90 -11.68 -28.24
C TYR A 239 3.50 -10.28 -27.74
N ILE A 240 3.49 -10.05 -26.42
CA ILE A 240 3.35 -8.72 -25.82
C ILE A 240 4.55 -7.84 -26.21
N GLU A 241 5.78 -8.36 -26.14
CA GLU A 241 6.99 -7.64 -26.58
C GLU A 241 6.93 -7.29 -28.09
N LYS A 242 6.34 -8.16 -28.94
CA LYS A 242 6.07 -7.84 -30.36
C LYS A 242 4.95 -6.81 -30.53
N LEU A 243 3.90 -6.89 -29.71
CA LEU A 243 2.78 -5.97 -29.68
C LEU A 243 3.25 -4.54 -29.31
N GLU A 244 4.17 -4.41 -28.34
CA GLU A 244 4.81 -3.13 -28.00
C GLU A 244 5.61 -2.54 -29.17
N VAL A 245 6.31 -3.38 -29.94
CA VAL A 245 7.06 -2.93 -31.13
C VAL A 245 6.12 -2.45 -32.24
N ILE A 246 5.02 -3.16 -32.51
CA ILE A 246 3.99 -2.78 -33.49
C ILE A 246 3.23 -1.52 -33.02
N GLY A 247 2.87 -1.49 -31.74
CA GLY A 247 2.08 -0.43 -31.09
C GLY A 247 2.79 0.92 -30.94
N LYS A 248 4.05 1.07 -31.38
CA LYS A 248 4.77 2.36 -31.35
C LYS A 248 4.05 3.50 -32.10
N ALA A 249 3.11 3.17 -32.99
CA ALA A 249 2.24 4.14 -33.66
C ALA A 249 0.99 4.54 -32.86
N GLY A 250 0.84 4.10 -31.60
CA GLY A 250 -0.31 4.39 -30.72
C GLY A 250 -1.60 3.61 -31.05
N HIS A 251 -1.59 2.81 -32.11
CA HIS A 251 -2.71 2.00 -32.55
C HIS A 251 -2.24 0.62 -33.01
N VAL A 252 -3.12 -0.37 -32.92
CA VAL A 252 -2.90 -1.74 -33.41
C VAL A 252 -4.16 -2.19 -34.14
N THR A 253 -4.01 -2.82 -35.30
CA THR A 253 -5.14 -3.26 -36.12
C THR A 253 -5.60 -4.66 -35.69
N THR A 254 -6.89 -4.95 -35.87
CA THR A 254 -7.50 -6.23 -35.45
C THR A 254 -6.87 -7.44 -36.16
N SER A 255 -6.48 -7.27 -37.43
CA SER A 255 -5.70 -8.22 -38.21
C SER A 255 -4.35 -8.57 -37.59
N GLN A 256 -3.61 -7.57 -37.08
CA GLN A 256 -2.32 -7.75 -36.41
C GLN A 256 -2.46 -8.52 -35.10
N LEU A 257 -3.48 -8.19 -34.28
CA LEU A 257 -3.81 -8.93 -33.06
C LEU A 257 -4.18 -10.39 -33.37
N ARG A 258 -4.98 -10.62 -34.42
CA ARG A 258 -5.31 -11.98 -34.88
C ARG A 258 -4.07 -12.76 -35.29
N THR A 259 -3.19 -12.22 -36.11
CA THR A 259 -1.96 -12.92 -36.53
C THR A 259 -1.01 -13.20 -35.36
N LEU A 260 -0.93 -12.32 -34.36
CA LEU A 260 -0.21 -12.61 -33.12
C LEU A 260 -0.87 -13.75 -32.32
N ALA A 261 -2.20 -13.79 -32.24
CA ALA A 261 -2.95 -14.85 -31.56
C ALA A 261 -2.83 -16.21 -32.29
N GLU A 262 -2.96 -16.25 -33.61
CA GLU A 262 -2.70 -17.44 -34.45
C GLU A 262 -1.26 -17.95 -34.25
N THR A 263 -0.28 -17.04 -34.10
CA THR A 263 1.10 -17.46 -33.81
C THR A 263 1.23 -18.03 -32.39
N ALA A 264 0.47 -17.52 -31.41
CA ALA A 264 0.43 -18.07 -30.05
C ALA A 264 -0.30 -19.43 -29.99
N GLU A 265 -1.30 -19.67 -30.84
CA GLU A 265 -1.98 -20.96 -30.99
C GLU A 265 -1.00 -22.08 -31.39
N THR A 266 -0.02 -21.79 -32.26
CA THR A 266 1.06 -22.76 -32.58
C THR A 266 1.95 -23.14 -31.39
N LYS A 267 1.80 -22.46 -30.24
CA LYS A 267 2.46 -22.78 -28.96
C LYS A 267 1.53 -23.41 -27.92
N GLY A 268 0.30 -23.74 -28.30
CA GLY A 268 -0.67 -24.44 -27.45
C GLY A 268 -1.50 -23.53 -26.54
N LEU A 269 -1.66 -22.25 -26.90
CA LEU A 269 -2.71 -21.40 -26.31
C LEU A 269 -4.01 -21.51 -27.10
N ASP A 270 -5.14 -21.40 -26.41
CA ASP A 270 -6.43 -21.18 -27.06
C ASP A 270 -6.42 -19.82 -27.81
N PRO A 271 -6.84 -19.75 -29.09
CA PRO A 271 -6.75 -18.53 -29.88
C PRO A 271 -7.65 -17.40 -29.36
N GLU A 272 -8.79 -17.72 -28.74
CA GLU A 272 -9.69 -16.72 -28.16
C GLU A 272 -9.16 -16.17 -26.83
N GLU A 273 -8.53 -17.00 -26.01
CA GLU A 273 -7.79 -16.56 -24.83
C GLU A 273 -6.55 -15.74 -25.19
N ALA A 274 -5.77 -16.15 -26.20
CA ALA A 274 -4.63 -15.38 -26.68
C ALA A 274 -5.05 -13.99 -27.20
N ARG A 275 -6.14 -13.94 -27.99
CA ARG A 275 -6.72 -12.68 -28.48
C ARG A 275 -7.21 -11.78 -27.34
N ARG A 276 -7.89 -12.34 -26.33
CA ARG A 276 -8.34 -11.59 -25.14
C ARG A 276 -7.16 -11.03 -24.34
N GLY A 277 -6.14 -11.86 -24.06
CA GLY A 277 -4.93 -11.44 -23.35
C GLY A 277 -4.19 -10.31 -24.08
N LEU A 278 -3.92 -10.46 -25.38
CA LEU A 278 -3.27 -9.42 -26.19
C LEU A 278 -4.10 -8.13 -26.26
N THR A 279 -5.42 -8.22 -26.35
CA THR A 279 -6.32 -7.05 -26.34
C THR A 279 -6.32 -6.33 -25.00
N MET A 280 -6.30 -7.08 -23.88
CA MET A 280 -6.19 -6.53 -22.53
C MET A 280 -4.85 -5.80 -22.33
N HIS A 281 -3.74 -6.41 -22.76
CA HIS A 281 -2.43 -5.76 -22.72
C HIS A 281 -2.34 -4.54 -23.64
N ALA A 282 -2.95 -4.56 -24.83
CA ALA A 282 -3.03 -3.39 -25.70
C ALA A 282 -3.72 -2.22 -25.01
N ARG A 283 -4.86 -2.47 -24.32
CA ARG A 283 -5.57 -1.46 -23.52
C ARG A 283 -4.71 -0.96 -22.35
N LYS A 284 -4.00 -1.84 -21.63
CA LYS A 284 -3.10 -1.47 -20.52
C LYS A 284 -1.93 -0.59 -20.99
N LEU A 285 -1.47 -0.76 -22.23
CA LEU A 285 -0.46 0.07 -22.89
C LEU A 285 -1.03 1.37 -23.51
N GLY A 286 -2.34 1.63 -23.40
CA GLY A 286 -2.99 2.80 -24.00
C GLY A 286 -3.13 2.74 -25.53
N LEU A 287 -2.98 1.55 -26.14
CA LEU A 287 -3.05 1.37 -27.59
C LEU A 287 -4.50 1.32 -28.07
N THR A 288 -4.82 2.12 -29.08
CA THR A 288 -6.16 2.10 -29.69
C THR A 288 -6.28 0.91 -30.64
N VAL A 289 -7.19 -0.03 -30.34
CA VAL A 289 -7.48 -1.15 -31.24
C VAL A 289 -8.39 -0.67 -32.36
N THR A 290 -7.86 -0.64 -33.58
CA THR A 290 -8.59 -0.26 -34.77
C THR A 290 -9.19 -1.49 -35.44
N VAL A 291 -10.48 -1.45 -35.75
CA VAL A 291 -11.11 -2.44 -36.63
C VAL A 291 -10.55 -2.18 -38.03
N ASP A 292 -10.00 -3.21 -38.68
CA ASP A 292 -9.61 -3.10 -40.08
C ASP A 292 -10.84 -2.63 -40.88
N GLN A 293 -10.75 -1.46 -41.49
CA GLN A 293 -11.65 -1.05 -42.56
C GLN A 293 -11.29 -1.90 -43.78
N VAL A 294 -11.65 -3.19 -43.74
CA VAL A 294 -11.42 -4.16 -44.82
C VAL A 294 -11.97 -3.53 -46.10
N GLU A 295 -11.09 -3.32 -47.07
CA GLU A 295 -11.43 -2.62 -48.31
C GLU A 295 -12.46 -3.44 -49.11
N THR A 296 -13.74 -3.17 -48.84
CA THR A 296 -14.89 -3.72 -49.55
C THR A 296 -14.93 -3.32 -51.03
N LYS A 297 -14.02 -2.45 -51.46
CA LYS A 297 -13.83 -1.99 -52.86
C LYS A 297 -13.70 -3.13 -53.86
N ASP A 298 -13.06 -4.25 -53.49
CA ASP A 298 -12.82 -5.37 -54.42
C ASP A 298 -14.02 -6.33 -54.59
N VAL A 299 -15.05 -6.26 -53.74
CA VAL A 299 -16.29 -7.05 -53.92
C VAL A 299 -17.21 -6.40 -54.94
N THR A 300 -17.32 -5.07 -54.95
CA THR A 300 -18.10 -4.32 -55.96
C THR A 300 -17.53 -4.48 -57.36
N ARG A 301 -16.20 -4.49 -57.53
CA ARG A 301 -15.55 -4.49 -58.85
C ARG A 301 -15.71 -5.80 -59.64
N ARG A 302 -16.19 -6.88 -59.01
CA ARG A 302 -16.54 -8.14 -59.69
C ARG A 302 -18.03 -8.28 -60.02
N ARG A 303 -18.90 -7.39 -59.53
CA ARG A 303 -20.36 -7.50 -59.78
C ARG A 303 -20.80 -6.86 -61.09
N ASP A 304 -20.09 -5.83 -61.55
CA ASP A 304 -20.42 -5.08 -62.78
C ASP A 304 -19.81 -5.71 -64.06
N GLY A 305 -19.05 -6.80 -63.94
CA GLY A 305 -18.38 -7.49 -65.04
C GLY A 305 -19.15 -8.65 -65.68
N ARG A 306 -20.41 -8.91 -65.27
CA ARG A 306 -21.19 -10.07 -65.75
C ARG A 306 -22.62 -9.70 -66.17
N SER A 307 -22.72 -8.74 -67.07
CA SER A 307 -23.92 -8.52 -67.89
C SER A 307 -23.54 -8.50 -69.37
N GLU A 308 -23.34 -9.69 -69.96
CA GLU A 308 -23.74 -9.98 -71.35
C GLU A 308 -23.55 -11.46 -71.70
N ARG A 309 -24.43 -11.92 -72.60
CA ARG A 309 -24.48 -13.22 -73.32
C ARG A 309 -25.03 -14.49 -72.62
N SER A 310 -26.13 -14.92 -73.25
CA SER A 310 -26.51 -16.29 -73.62
C SER A 310 -27.04 -17.26 -72.55
N GLU A 311 -28.37 -17.28 -72.45
CA GLU A 311 -29.20 -18.49 -72.70
C GLU A 311 -28.63 -19.36 -73.87
N PRO A 312 -28.75 -20.71 -73.87
CA PRO A 312 -30.09 -21.33 -73.94
C PRO A 312 -30.30 -22.73 -73.30
N SER A 313 -31.59 -23.13 -73.36
CA SER A 313 -32.11 -24.49 -73.61
C SER A 313 -31.91 -25.63 -72.59
N THR A 314 -33.01 -25.91 -71.87
CA THR A 314 -33.72 -27.21 -71.76
C THR A 314 -33.01 -28.54 -71.41
N SER A 315 -33.64 -29.20 -70.41
CA SER A 315 -33.84 -30.65 -70.23
C SER A 315 -32.79 -31.52 -69.51
N PRO A 316 -33.23 -32.65 -68.89
CA PRO A 316 -32.56 -33.26 -67.74
C PRO A 316 -32.15 -34.74 -67.97
N ALA A 317 -31.82 -35.44 -66.87
CA ALA A 317 -31.26 -36.80 -66.78
C ALA A 317 -29.74 -36.84 -67.11
N GLU A 318 -28.92 -37.78 -66.65
CA GLU A 318 -29.16 -39.01 -65.86
C GLU A 318 -27.87 -39.44 -65.11
N ASP A 319 -27.99 -40.39 -64.19
CA ASP A 319 -26.99 -41.40 -63.77
C ASP A 319 -25.54 -41.07 -63.32
N LEU A 320 -25.30 -41.41 -62.04
CA LEU A 320 -24.49 -42.55 -61.55
C LEU A 320 -23.10 -42.90 -62.12
N ARG A 321 -22.28 -43.47 -61.21
CA ARG A 321 -20.96 -44.17 -61.37
C ARG A 321 -19.74 -43.24 -61.45
N SER A 322 -18.82 -43.20 -60.48
CA SER A 322 -17.99 -44.23 -59.80
C SER A 322 -16.62 -44.43 -60.46
N THR A 323 -15.61 -44.78 -59.64
CA THR A 323 -14.21 -45.13 -60.00
C THR A 323 -13.35 -43.94 -60.48
N ALA A 324 -12.01 -43.95 -60.33
CA ALA A 324 -11.13 -44.58 -59.33
C ALA A 324 -9.72 -43.95 -59.46
N SER A 325 -8.87 -44.14 -58.44
CA SER A 325 -7.40 -44.23 -58.49
C SER A 325 -6.61 -43.49 -59.59
N GLY A 326 -5.61 -42.67 -59.21
CA GLY A 326 -4.47 -42.46 -60.12
C GLY A 326 -3.44 -41.40 -59.74
N HIS A 327 -2.30 -41.86 -59.20
CA HIS A 327 -0.94 -41.40 -59.53
C HIS A 327 -0.57 -39.90 -59.45
N GLY A 328 0.28 -39.59 -58.45
CA GLY A 328 1.66 -39.16 -58.76
C GLY A 328 1.97 -37.65 -58.67
N PRO A 329 3.04 -37.24 -57.97
CA PRO A 329 3.33 -35.81 -57.74
C PRO A 329 4.21 -35.19 -58.83
N ALA A 330 3.89 -33.96 -59.22
CA ALA A 330 4.76 -33.13 -60.07
C ALA A 330 5.74 -32.31 -59.22
N ALA A 331 7.04 -32.44 -59.48
CA ALA A 331 8.10 -31.78 -58.72
C ALA A 331 8.24 -30.28 -59.09
N VAL A 332 8.23 -29.40 -58.07
CA VAL A 332 8.50 -27.98 -58.23
C VAL A 332 10.01 -27.72 -58.23
N ARG A 333 10.59 -27.45 -59.41
CA ARG A 333 11.96 -26.91 -59.53
C ARG A 333 12.00 -25.48 -58.98
N ARG A 334 12.81 -25.24 -57.93
CA ARG A 334 13.29 -23.90 -57.57
C ARG A 334 14.64 -23.65 -58.24
N GLY A 335 14.74 -22.58 -59.03
CA GLY A 335 16.04 -22.08 -59.51
C GLY A 335 16.74 -21.22 -58.44
N PRO A 336 18.08 -21.12 -58.46
CA PRO A 336 18.83 -20.30 -57.51
C PRO A 336 18.81 -18.82 -57.89
N VAL A 337 18.62 -17.95 -56.90
CA VAL A 337 18.78 -16.49 -57.06
C VAL A 337 20.23 -16.12 -56.76
N GLN A 338 20.91 -15.48 -57.71
CA GLN A 338 22.23 -14.88 -57.49
C GLN A 338 22.13 -13.57 -56.70
N PRO A 339 23.09 -13.25 -55.81
CA PRO A 339 23.20 -11.95 -55.17
C PRO A 339 23.97 -10.95 -56.06
N ASP A 340 23.46 -9.73 -56.16
CA ASP A 340 24.09 -8.59 -56.86
C ASP A 340 25.06 -7.84 -55.92
N PRO A 341 26.36 -7.69 -56.26
CA PRO A 341 27.35 -7.05 -55.39
C PRO A 341 27.72 -5.64 -55.87
N GLY A 342 27.02 -4.59 -55.40
CA GLY A 342 27.36 -3.23 -55.86
C GLY A 342 26.74 -2.03 -55.15
N ARG A 343 27.28 -1.65 -53.98
CA ARG A 343 27.62 -0.24 -53.65
C ARG A 343 28.33 -0.11 -52.30
N LYS A 344 29.53 0.47 -52.32
CA LYS A 344 30.26 1.01 -51.15
C LYS A 344 30.33 2.53 -51.26
N ALA A 345 30.57 3.16 -50.12
CA ALA A 345 31.00 4.55 -49.93
C ALA A 345 30.01 5.64 -50.38
N ASP A 346 29.44 6.37 -49.43
CA ASP A 346 30.05 7.62 -48.94
C ASP A 346 29.38 8.07 -47.62
N PHE A 347 29.94 9.11 -46.99
CA PHE A 347 29.60 9.76 -45.70
C PHE A 347 30.40 9.36 -44.45
N LEU A 348 31.62 9.92 -44.36
CA LEU A 348 32.23 10.38 -43.11
C LEU A 348 32.35 11.91 -43.15
N GLY A 349 31.83 12.63 -42.15
CA GLY A 349 32.05 14.07 -42.04
C GLY A 349 31.18 14.79 -41.00
N ALA A 350 31.77 15.78 -40.34
CA ALA A 350 31.14 16.79 -39.46
C ALA A 350 30.66 16.36 -38.05
N LEU A 351 31.64 16.13 -37.16
CA LEU A 351 31.47 16.25 -35.71
C LEU A 351 31.79 17.71 -35.30
N PHE A 352 30.79 18.51 -34.92
CA PHE A 352 31.01 19.82 -34.29
C PHE A 352 29.85 20.18 -33.33
N LEU A 353 30.17 20.35 -32.05
CA LEU A 353 29.28 20.87 -31.00
C LEU A 353 30.03 22.00 -30.26
N PRO A 354 29.45 23.20 -30.11
CA PRO A 354 30.15 24.32 -29.50
C PRO A 354 30.13 24.28 -27.96
N LEU A 355 31.26 24.64 -27.36
CA LEU A 355 31.46 24.79 -25.92
C LEU A 355 30.64 25.96 -25.35
N GLN A 356 29.90 25.72 -24.26
CA GLN A 356 29.33 26.80 -23.44
C GLN A 356 30.25 27.12 -22.24
N GLN A 357 30.40 28.41 -21.94
CA GLN A 357 31.26 28.91 -20.85
C GLN A 357 30.58 28.86 -19.47
N PRO A 358 31.36 28.74 -18.37
CA PRO A 358 30.82 28.71 -17.01
C PRO A 358 30.40 30.10 -16.50
N LYS A 359 29.26 30.16 -15.78
CA LYS A 359 28.80 31.35 -15.05
C LYS A 359 29.47 31.47 -13.67
N PRO A 360 29.65 32.70 -13.13
CA PRO A 360 30.32 32.92 -11.84
C PRO A 360 29.45 32.54 -10.63
N VAL A 361 30.11 32.18 -9.53
CA VAL A 361 29.50 31.80 -8.24
C VAL A 361 29.59 32.98 -7.25
N PRO A 362 28.51 33.33 -6.52
CA PRO A 362 28.58 34.38 -5.49
C PRO A 362 29.25 33.88 -4.20
N LYS A 363 29.97 34.78 -3.53
CA LYS A 363 30.56 34.55 -2.20
C LYS A 363 29.44 34.50 -1.14
N VAL A 364 29.49 33.53 -0.24
CA VAL A 364 28.73 33.57 1.02
C VAL A 364 29.73 33.54 2.18
N ALA A 365 29.61 34.52 3.06
CA ALA A 365 30.33 34.60 4.31
C ALA A 365 29.33 34.65 5.48
N THR A 366 29.82 34.36 6.68
CA THR A 366 29.20 34.69 7.96
C THR A 366 27.94 33.90 8.36
N LEU A 367 28.12 32.95 9.28
CA LEU A 367 27.34 32.88 10.53
C LEU A 367 27.95 31.81 11.48
N MET A 368 28.84 32.27 12.38
CA MET A 368 29.06 31.61 13.67
C MET A 368 28.26 32.39 14.72
N LEU A 369 27.34 31.74 15.43
CA LEU A 369 26.81 32.12 16.75
C LEU A 369 25.64 31.19 17.13
N VAL A 370 25.88 30.20 18.00
CA VAL A 370 25.00 29.74 19.11
C VAL A 370 25.84 28.73 19.91
N SER A 371 26.25 29.07 21.14
CA SER A 371 26.95 28.13 22.02
C SER A 371 26.85 28.52 23.51
N CYS A 372 25.63 28.58 24.04
CA CYS A 372 25.35 28.72 25.48
C CYS A 372 24.08 27.96 25.89
N ILE A 373 24.18 26.64 26.12
CA ILE A 373 23.23 25.87 26.95
C ILE A 373 24.04 24.89 27.81
N PRO A 374 24.05 25.01 29.15
CA PRO A 374 24.72 24.05 30.02
C PRO A 374 23.82 22.82 30.26
N GLY A 375 24.36 21.61 30.06
CA GLY A 375 23.66 20.36 30.40
C GLY A 375 23.91 19.16 29.48
N PHE A 376 24.52 19.34 28.30
CA PHE A 376 24.76 18.22 27.38
C PHE A 376 26.07 17.49 27.69
N ASN A 377 25.96 16.23 28.13
CA ASN A 377 27.11 15.42 28.52
C ASN A 377 27.94 14.97 27.30
N VAL A 378 29.22 15.37 27.33
CA VAL A 378 30.47 14.84 26.73
C VAL A 378 30.50 14.22 25.31
N PRO A 379 30.10 12.95 25.04
CA PRO A 379 30.85 12.10 24.08
C PRO A 379 30.96 12.58 22.63
N LEU A 380 30.01 13.39 22.13
CA LEU A 380 30.08 14.00 20.79
C LEU A 380 31.36 14.81 20.55
N LEU A 381 31.97 15.37 21.59
CA LEU A 381 33.22 16.14 21.49
C LEU A 381 34.49 15.27 21.35
N LEU A 382 34.46 14.00 21.78
CA LEU A 382 35.63 13.12 21.72
C LEU A 382 35.89 12.60 20.30
N GLY A 383 34.85 12.25 19.55
CA GLY A 383 34.98 11.83 18.15
C GLY A 383 35.56 12.93 17.25
N TRP A 384 35.05 14.16 17.39
CA TRP A 384 35.52 15.32 16.62
C TRP A 384 36.96 15.73 16.98
N ARG A 385 37.35 15.61 18.25
CA ARG A 385 38.70 15.97 18.71
C ARG A 385 39.78 15.00 18.20
N HIS A 386 39.48 13.71 18.04
CA HIS A 386 40.43 12.74 17.50
C HIS A 386 40.71 12.98 16.01
N GLU A 387 39.67 13.20 15.20
CA GLU A 387 39.81 13.41 13.75
C GLU A 387 40.49 14.76 13.41
N LEU A 388 40.25 15.81 14.21
CA LEU A 388 40.97 17.08 14.08
C LEU A 388 42.47 16.98 14.45
N MET A 389 42.83 16.22 15.50
CA MET A 389 44.25 16.02 15.85
C MET A 389 45.03 15.21 14.81
N CYS A 390 44.44 14.15 14.24
CA CYS A 390 45.10 13.35 13.20
C CYS A 390 45.38 14.15 11.92
N ASN A 391 44.51 15.11 11.57
CA ASN A 391 44.70 15.96 10.39
C ASN A 391 45.69 17.11 10.62
N ALA A 392 45.80 17.63 11.85
CA ALA A 392 46.80 18.64 12.20
C ALA A 392 48.26 18.15 12.02
N PHE A 393 48.52 16.86 12.26
CA PHE A 393 49.86 16.26 12.14
C PHE A 393 50.29 15.90 10.70
N THR A 394 49.38 15.91 9.72
CA THR A 394 49.67 15.40 8.36
C THR A 394 49.66 16.46 7.26
N GLY A 395 49.34 17.73 7.58
CA GLY A 395 49.48 18.88 6.68
C GLY A 395 48.57 18.89 5.44
N LYS A 396 47.64 17.94 5.31
CA LYS A 396 46.74 17.82 4.15
C LYS A 396 45.43 18.56 4.40
N LYS A 397 44.98 19.35 3.42
CA LYS A 397 43.64 19.98 3.45
C LYS A 397 42.55 18.91 3.34
N PRO A 398 41.46 18.98 4.13
CA PRO A 398 40.39 17.98 4.08
C PRO A 398 39.60 18.08 2.77
N VAL A 399 39.53 16.96 2.03
CA VAL A 399 38.64 16.81 0.87
C VAL A 399 37.35 16.17 1.34
N TRP A 400 36.29 16.98 1.47
CA TRP A 400 34.97 16.50 1.85
C TRP A 400 34.25 15.85 0.65
N PRO A 401 33.80 14.59 0.73
CA PRO A 401 32.94 14.01 -0.30
C PRO A 401 31.56 14.69 -0.29
N LYS A 402 30.94 14.86 -1.48
CA LYS A 402 29.63 15.52 -1.67
C LYS A 402 28.42 14.72 -1.18
N SER A 403 28.49 14.10 0.00
CA SER A 403 27.35 13.44 0.64
C SER A 403 26.68 14.37 1.66
N SER A 404 25.37 14.56 1.52
CA SER A 404 24.53 15.44 2.34
C SER A 404 24.70 15.23 3.86
N PRO A 405 24.74 16.30 4.69
CA PRO A 405 24.92 16.24 6.15
C PRO A 405 24.00 15.25 6.88
N GLY A 406 22.77 15.05 6.38
CA GLY A 406 21.80 14.13 6.99
C GLY A 406 22.31 12.70 7.20
N ARG A 407 23.19 12.17 6.35
CA ARG A 407 23.70 10.78 6.52
C ARG A 407 24.54 10.60 7.78
N TYR A 408 25.23 11.65 8.23
CA TYR A 408 26.01 11.62 9.47
C TYR A 408 25.10 11.75 10.70
N LEU A 409 24.06 12.58 10.62
CA LEU A 409 23.04 12.71 11.67
C LEU A 409 22.33 11.36 11.90
N TRP A 410 21.90 10.69 10.83
CA TRP A 410 21.25 9.37 10.91
C TRP A 410 22.16 8.27 11.47
N ARG A 411 23.47 8.29 11.15
CA ARG A 411 24.44 7.36 11.76
C ARG A 411 24.66 7.63 13.25
N GLY A 412 24.73 8.89 13.66
CA GLY A 412 24.81 9.27 15.08
C GLY A 412 23.56 8.84 15.87
N LEU A 413 22.37 9.05 15.31
CA LEU A 413 21.11 8.61 15.90
C LEU A 413 21.03 7.09 16.04
N GLY A 414 21.45 6.34 15.01
CA GLY A 414 21.50 4.88 15.05
C GLY A 414 22.42 4.34 16.13
N LEU A 415 23.62 4.92 16.30
CA LEU A 415 24.56 4.51 17.35
C LEU A 415 24.05 4.79 18.76
N ASN A 416 23.40 5.95 18.98
CA ASN A 416 22.77 6.24 20.28
C ASN A 416 21.58 5.31 20.57
N LEU A 417 20.77 4.95 19.56
CA LEU A 417 19.68 4.00 19.73
C LEU A 417 20.21 2.60 20.14
N ILE A 418 21.29 2.14 19.51
CA ILE A 418 21.95 0.87 19.85
C ILE A 418 22.51 0.92 21.27
N ALA A 419 23.14 2.02 21.69
CA ALA A 419 23.65 2.19 23.05
C ALA A 419 22.52 2.17 24.11
N CYS A 420 21.39 2.83 23.85
CA CYS A 420 20.21 2.75 24.73
C CYS A 420 19.63 1.33 24.79
N LEU A 421 19.55 0.61 23.68
CA LEU A 421 19.09 -0.78 23.66
C LEU A 421 20.01 -1.69 24.48
N TYR A 422 21.33 -1.56 24.34
CA TYR A 422 22.31 -2.31 25.15
C TYR A 422 22.20 -2.01 26.65
N ALA A 423 21.89 -0.77 27.04
CA ALA A 423 21.66 -0.41 28.45
C ALA A 423 20.37 -1.00 29.03
N LEU A 424 19.38 -1.33 28.20
CA LEU A 424 18.12 -1.95 28.61
C LEU A 424 18.20 -3.48 28.76
N VAL A 425 19.14 -4.15 28.08
CA VAL A 425 19.36 -5.62 28.19
C VAL A 425 19.53 -6.10 29.64
N PRO A 426 20.41 -5.53 30.49
CA PRO A 426 20.54 -5.99 31.88
C PRO A 426 19.28 -5.74 32.72
N LEU A 427 18.54 -4.63 32.48
CA LEU A 427 17.28 -4.36 33.18
C LEU A 427 16.20 -5.40 32.82
N PHE A 428 16.14 -5.83 31.56
CA PHE A 428 15.28 -6.93 31.14
C PHE A 428 15.70 -8.26 31.76
N GLY A 429 17.00 -8.54 31.86
CA GLY A 429 17.53 -9.71 32.56
C GLY A 429 17.13 -9.76 34.05
N PHE A 430 17.25 -8.64 34.77
CA PHE A 430 16.80 -8.53 36.16
C PHE A 430 15.29 -8.71 36.30
N ALA A 431 14.48 -8.16 35.39
CA ALA A 431 13.03 -8.34 35.40
C ALA A 431 12.61 -9.81 35.17
N ILE A 432 13.30 -10.52 34.27
CA ILE A 432 13.06 -11.96 34.02
C ILE A 432 13.47 -12.80 35.23
N LEU A 433 14.62 -12.52 35.87
CA LEU A 433 15.03 -13.22 37.10
C LEU A 433 14.02 -13.00 38.23
N ALA A 434 13.59 -11.77 38.45
CA ALA A 434 12.59 -11.44 39.46
C ALA A 434 11.24 -12.12 39.20
N ALA A 435 10.80 -12.19 37.94
CA ALA A 435 9.58 -12.89 37.56
C ALA A 435 9.69 -14.42 37.77
N ALA A 436 10.86 -15.01 37.54
CA ALA A 436 11.12 -16.43 37.78
C ALA A 436 11.13 -16.78 39.29
N GLU A 437 11.77 -15.94 40.12
CA GLU A 437 11.74 -16.03 41.59
C GLU A 437 10.29 -15.91 42.12
N ILE A 438 9.53 -14.90 41.68
CA ILE A 438 8.13 -14.72 42.09
C ILE A 438 7.27 -15.92 41.65
N GLY A 439 7.52 -16.46 40.45
CA GLY A 439 6.83 -17.64 39.93
C GLY A 439 7.10 -18.91 40.74
N SER A 440 8.35 -19.14 41.16
CA SER A 440 8.71 -20.31 41.98
C SER A 440 8.11 -20.21 43.39
N MET A 441 8.13 -19.02 44.00
CA MET A 441 7.50 -18.74 45.28
C MET A 441 5.97 -18.93 45.23
N PHE A 442 5.31 -18.50 44.14
CA PHE A 442 3.88 -18.67 43.96
C PHE A 442 3.49 -20.15 43.78
N MET A 443 4.27 -20.92 43.01
CA MET A 443 4.05 -22.37 42.88
C MET A 443 4.24 -23.11 44.22
N GLY A 444 5.23 -22.72 45.03
CA GLY A 444 5.42 -23.24 46.38
C GLY A 444 4.19 -22.98 47.28
N LEU A 445 3.63 -21.77 47.23
CA LEU A 445 2.41 -21.41 47.95
C LEU A 445 1.19 -22.23 47.48
N VAL A 446 1.04 -22.44 46.17
CA VAL A 446 -0.05 -23.25 45.60
C VAL A 446 0.05 -24.71 46.04
N HIS A 447 1.24 -25.33 45.98
CA HIS A 447 1.44 -26.71 46.43
C HIS A 447 1.20 -26.88 47.95
N TRP A 448 1.57 -25.88 48.76
CA TRP A 448 1.28 -25.86 50.19
C TRP A 448 -0.23 -25.76 50.47
N LEU A 449 -0.95 -24.83 49.80
CA LEU A 449 -2.40 -24.69 49.93
C LEU A 449 -3.18 -25.92 49.45
N GLN A 450 -2.64 -26.66 48.47
CA GLN A 450 -3.22 -27.91 47.97
C GLN A 450 -2.88 -29.14 48.83
N GLY A 451 -2.09 -28.99 49.89
CA GLY A 451 -1.66 -30.12 50.74
C GLY A 451 -0.76 -31.14 50.05
N THR A 452 -0.23 -30.82 48.86
CA THR A 452 0.63 -31.72 48.06
C THR A 452 2.12 -31.57 48.40
N TYR A 453 2.47 -30.59 49.23
CA TYR A 453 3.84 -30.31 49.62
C TYR A 453 4.30 -31.20 50.80
N GLN A 454 5.01 -32.30 50.48
CA GLN A 454 5.81 -33.03 51.48
C GLN A 454 7.21 -32.42 51.60
N PRO A 455 7.60 -31.84 52.75
CA PRO A 455 8.95 -31.33 52.93
C PRO A 455 9.94 -32.49 53.13
N SER A 456 10.90 -32.64 52.21
CA SER A 456 12.15 -33.32 52.52
C SER A 456 12.89 -32.54 53.61
N GLN A 457 13.41 -33.24 54.63
CA GLN A 457 14.13 -32.62 55.75
C GLN A 457 15.28 -31.72 55.26
N GLY A 458 15.29 -30.45 55.68
CA GLY A 458 16.26 -29.46 55.23
C GLY A 458 15.74 -28.03 55.34
N ASP A 459 15.24 -27.47 54.23
CA ASP A 459 15.28 -26.02 54.00
C ASP A 459 13.92 -25.28 54.04
N GLY A 460 12.83 -25.96 54.39
CA GLY A 460 11.46 -25.48 54.18
C GLY A 460 11.01 -24.23 54.96
N TYR A 461 11.66 -23.84 56.06
CA TYR A 461 11.17 -22.77 56.95
C TYR A 461 11.78 -21.38 56.68
N ASN A 462 12.96 -21.29 56.07
CA ASN A 462 13.67 -20.01 55.93
C ASN A 462 13.02 -19.07 54.90
N GLY A 463 12.48 -19.60 53.81
CA GLY A 463 11.83 -18.79 52.76
C GLY A 463 10.53 -18.10 53.22
N LEU A 464 9.68 -18.81 53.98
CA LEU A 464 8.44 -18.26 54.50
C LEU A 464 8.71 -17.18 55.57
N LEU A 465 9.72 -17.38 56.41
CA LEU A 465 10.19 -16.40 57.38
C LEU A 465 10.78 -15.15 56.70
N LEU A 466 11.56 -15.30 55.62
CA LEU A 466 12.05 -14.16 54.83
C LEU A 466 10.91 -13.34 54.22
N CYS A 467 9.85 -13.99 53.75
CA CYS A 467 8.68 -13.28 53.21
C CYS A 467 7.92 -12.52 54.30
N LEU A 468 7.64 -13.16 55.45
CA LEU A 468 6.85 -12.57 56.53
C LEU A 468 7.61 -11.50 57.33
N PHE A 469 8.92 -11.65 57.54
CA PHE A 469 9.71 -10.74 58.37
C PHE A 469 10.68 -9.83 57.59
N GLY A 470 11.02 -10.15 56.35
CA GLY A 470 11.88 -9.33 55.50
C GLY A 470 11.10 -8.49 54.49
N ILE A 471 10.39 -9.15 53.57
CA ILE A 471 9.80 -8.49 52.39
C ILE A 471 8.54 -7.69 52.76
N LEU A 472 7.60 -8.28 53.51
CA LEU A 472 6.36 -7.59 53.89
C LEU A 472 6.62 -6.32 54.73
N PRO A 473 7.47 -6.35 55.78
CA PRO A 473 7.79 -5.15 56.55
C PRO A 473 8.55 -4.10 55.72
N TRP A 474 9.41 -4.51 54.77
CA TRP A 474 10.09 -3.59 53.87
C TRP A 474 9.13 -2.89 52.89
N MET A 475 8.14 -3.61 52.34
CA MET A 475 7.09 -3.00 51.50
C MET A 475 6.14 -2.09 52.32
N ILE A 476 5.82 -2.45 53.56
CA ILE A 476 5.07 -1.59 54.49
C ILE A 476 5.89 -0.33 54.86
N TYR A 477 7.20 -0.46 55.06
CA TYR A 477 8.10 0.66 55.33
C TYR A 477 8.24 1.61 54.12
N GLN A 478 8.38 1.07 52.90
CA GLN A 478 8.45 1.89 51.68
C GLN A 478 7.12 2.60 51.37
N SER A 479 5.98 1.93 51.57
CA SER A 479 4.67 2.60 51.45
C SER A 479 4.41 3.62 52.58
N GLY A 480 5.01 3.43 53.77
CA GLY A 480 5.11 4.44 54.82
C GLY A 480 5.92 5.68 54.41
N LYS A 481 7.09 5.49 53.80
CA LYS A 481 7.91 6.60 53.24
C LYS A 481 7.20 7.34 52.10
N ALA A 482 6.48 6.64 51.24
CA ALA A 482 5.65 7.25 50.20
C ALA A 482 4.53 8.13 50.80
N ARG A 483 3.93 7.72 51.92
CA ARG A 483 2.94 8.55 52.65
C ARG A 483 3.55 9.77 53.33
N ALA A 484 4.79 9.70 53.83
CA ALA A 484 5.47 10.85 54.41
C ALA A 484 5.71 11.96 53.36
N LEU A 485 6.28 11.60 52.20
CA LEU A 485 6.50 12.52 51.08
C LEU A 485 5.19 13.15 50.54
N TYR A 486 4.08 12.43 50.60
CA TYR A 486 2.76 12.95 50.21
C TYR A 486 2.09 13.85 51.26
N ARG A 487 2.42 13.69 52.55
CA ARG A 487 1.80 14.46 53.63
C ARG A 487 2.29 15.91 53.66
N ASP A 488 3.58 16.10 53.43
CA ASP A 488 4.21 17.43 53.45
C ASP A 488 3.84 18.27 52.21
N SER A 489 3.40 17.64 51.11
CA SER A 489 2.96 18.31 49.89
C SER A 489 1.53 18.86 49.94
N ILE A 490 0.72 18.45 50.92
CA ILE A 490 -0.73 18.77 50.99
C ILE A 490 -1.02 19.94 51.95
N TRP A 491 -0.14 20.23 52.91
CA TRP A 491 -0.36 21.27 53.93
C TRP A 491 0.07 22.69 53.53
N THR A 492 0.65 22.89 52.34
CA THR A 492 1.05 24.23 51.84
C THR A 492 -0.01 24.90 50.95
N ILE A 493 -1.19 24.30 50.77
CA ILE A 493 -2.22 24.76 49.80
C ILE A 493 -3.54 25.23 50.46
N LEU A 494 -3.71 25.06 51.78
CA LEU A 494 -4.94 25.42 52.48
C LEU A 494 -4.70 26.25 53.74
N ASP A 495 -4.52 27.55 53.54
CA ASP A 495 -4.99 28.57 54.46
C ASP A 495 -5.49 29.80 53.66
N VAL A 496 -6.49 30.53 54.20
CA VAL A 496 -7.34 31.60 53.60
C VAL A 496 -8.80 31.17 53.31
N PRO A 497 -9.83 31.88 53.86
CA PRO A 497 -11.19 31.35 53.96
C PRO A 497 -12.19 31.81 52.89
N ALA A 498 -13.23 30.98 52.74
CA ALA A 498 -14.63 31.29 52.35
C ALA A 498 -14.91 32.56 51.52
N ASN A 499 -15.05 32.41 50.20
CA ASN A 499 -16.20 32.87 49.39
C ASN A 499 -15.96 32.66 47.88
N LEU A 500 -16.53 31.60 47.27
CA LEU A 500 -17.22 31.69 45.96
C LEU A 500 -17.97 30.39 45.61
N HIS A 501 -18.90 30.51 44.67
CA HIS A 501 -19.88 29.49 44.27
C HIS A 501 -19.52 28.78 42.93
N LEU A 502 -20.18 27.63 42.73
CA LEU A 502 -20.48 26.94 41.44
C LEU A 502 -19.47 25.97 40.75
N ILE A 503 -19.90 24.69 40.78
CA ILE A 503 -19.93 23.67 39.70
C ILE A 503 -18.62 23.03 39.18
N VAL A 504 -18.39 21.87 39.80
CA VAL A 504 -17.65 20.68 39.38
C VAL A 504 -17.81 20.26 37.91
N SER A 505 -16.69 19.93 37.25
CA SER A 505 -16.63 18.87 36.23
C SER A 505 -15.38 17.99 36.46
N ARG A 506 -15.51 16.66 36.28
CA ARG A 506 -14.64 15.63 36.89
C ARG A 506 -13.65 14.98 35.91
N PRO A 507 -12.42 14.59 36.36
CA PRO A 507 -11.58 13.61 35.68
C PRO A 507 -11.66 12.22 36.36
N ILE A 508 -12.81 11.53 36.26
CA ILE A 508 -12.94 10.12 36.70
C ILE A 508 -12.61 9.06 35.61
N PRO A 509 -12.71 9.29 34.28
CA PRO A 509 -12.58 8.18 33.31
C PRO A 509 -11.15 7.64 33.19
N PHE A 510 -10.12 8.47 33.40
CA PHE A 510 -8.72 8.09 33.18
C PHE A 510 -8.27 6.95 34.11
N ILE A 511 -8.52 7.06 35.42
CA ILE A 511 -8.14 6.03 36.40
C ILE A 511 -8.85 4.70 36.12
N LYS A 512 -10.13 4.74 35.72
CA LYS A 512 -10.88 3.54 35.34
C LYS A 512 -10.33 2.88 34.09
N LEU A 513 -9.94 3.68 33.08
CA LEU A 513 -9.34 3.18 31.85
C LEU A 513 -7.98 2.51 32.11
N THR A 514 -7.10 3.14 32.90
CA THR A 514 -5.78 2.59 33.24
C THR A 514 -5.90 1.28 34.04
N LEU A 515 -6.83 1.20 35.00
CA LEU A 515 -7.08 -0.04 35.76
C LEU A 515 -7.67 -1.16 34.89
N PHE A 516 -8.58 -0.84 33.98
CA PHE A 516 -9.18 -1.81 33.06
C PHE A 516 -8.15 -2.38 32.08
N ILE A 517 -7.28 -1.53 31.51
CA ILE A 517 -6.19 -1.95 30.62
C ILE A 517 -5.15 -2.81 31.40
N GLY A 518 -4.84 -2.44 32.64
CA GLY A 518 -3.95 -3.24 33.51
C GLY A 518 -4.49 -4.65 33.77
N LEU A 519 -5.79 -4.79 34.01
CA LEU A 519 -6.46 -6.08 34.18
C LEU A 519 -6.40 -6.96 32.93
N ILE A 520 -6.60 -6.38 31.74
CA ILE A 520 -6.46 -7.08 30.45
C ILE A 520 -5.03 -7.59 30.26
N TRP A 521 -4.02 -6.77 30.59
CA TRP A 521 -2.61 -7.16 30.52
C TRP A 521 -2.27 -8.34 31.46
N LEU A 522 -2.82 -8.32 32.68
CA LEU A 522 -2.64 -9.40 33.65
C LEU A 522 -3.28 -10.72 33.18
N GLY A 523 -4.46 -10.64 32.55
CA GLY A 523 -5.11 -11.78 31.89
C GLY A 523 -4.29 -12.33 30.72
N MET A 524 -3.77 -11.46 29.84
CA MET A 524 -2.92 -11.86 28.71
C MET A 524 -1.59 -12.49 29.15
N ALA A 525 -0.98 -12.00 30.23
CA ALA A 525 0.21 -12.62 30.82
C ALA A 525 -0.08 -14.02 31.37
N GLY A 526 -1.21 -14.20 32.07
CA GLY A 526 -1.66 -15.52 32.54
C GLY A 526 -1.91 -16.51 31.41
N ILE A 527 -2.53 -16.05 30.31
CA ILE A 527 -2.75 -16.86 29.09
C ILE A 527 -1.41 -17.28 28.46
N GLY A 528 -0.44 -16.36 28.35
CA GLY A 528 0.89 -16.66 27.82
C GLY A 528 1.63 -17.73 28.64
N ILE A 529 1.56 -17.64 29.97
CA ILE A 529 2.14 -18.64 30.89
C ILE A 529 1.46 -20.00 30.73
N PHE A 530 0.12 -20.03 30.66
CA PHE A 530 -0.66 -21.25 30.47
C PHE A 530 -0.31 -21.98 29.15
N PHE A 531 -0.23 -21.26 28.03
CA PHE A 531 0.18 -21.86 26.76
C PHE A 531 1.68 -22.23 26.71
N GLY A 532 2.53 -21.53 27.46
CA GLY A 532 3.92 -21.93 27.68
C GLY A 532 4.05 -23.30 28.34
N GLN A 533 3.22 -23.59 29.35
CA GLN A 533 3.16 -24.91 30.01
C GLN A 533 2.60 -26.02 29.10
N LEU A 534 1.75 -25.68 28.13
CA LEU A 534 1.22 -26.61 27.11
C LEU A 534 2.18 -26.89 25.94
N GLY A 535 3.45 -26.47 26.04
CA GLY A 535 4.47 -26.76 25.03
C GLY A 535 4.52 -25.78 23.85
N PHE A 536 3.92 -24.59 23.98
CA PHE A 536 4.00 -23.52 22.99
C PHE A 536 4.88 -22.35 23.48
N PRO A 537 6.20 -22.52 23.62
CA PRO A 537 7.09 -21.53 24.23
C PRO A 537 7.18 -20.21 23.45
N TRP A 538 6.80 -20.20 22.16
CA TRP A 538 6.75 -18.97 21.36
C TRP A 538 5.64 -18.00 21.81
N LEU A 539 4.57 -18.49 22.45
CA LEU A 539 3.49 -17.64 22.98
C LEU A 539 3.90 -16.86 24.25
N LEU A 540 4.97 -17.26 24.95
CA LEU A 540 5.56 -16.47 26.04
C LEU A 540 6.16 -15.14 25.55
N PHE A 541 6.48 -15.02 24.26
CA PHE A 541 7.00 -13.78 23.66
C PHE A 541 5.90 -12.83 23.18
N PHE A 542 4.64 -13.25 23.16
CA PHE A 542 3.51 -12.42 22.71
C PHE A 542 3.40 -11.07 23.44
N PRO A 543 3.62 -10.97 24.77
CA PRO A 543 3.64 -9.68 25.47
C PRO A 543 4.79 -8.76 25.03
N ALA A 544 5.94 -9.32 24.65
CA ALA A 544 7.10 -8.55 24.20
C ALA A 544 6.88 -7.88 22.83
N PHE A 545 6.06 -8.48 21.96
CA PHE A 545 5.64 -7.86 20.69
C PHE A 545 4.50 -6.84 20.87
N ALA A 546 3.67 -6.97 21.91
CA ALA A 546 2.58 -6.04 22.18
C ALA A 546 3.05 -4.72 22.84
N ALA A 547 4.12 -4.74 23.64
CA ALA A 547 4.59 -3.54 24.36
C ALA A 547 5.05 -2.37 23.45
N PRO A 548 5.79 -2.57 22.34
CA PRO A 548 6.12 -1.48 21.41
C PRO A 548 4.89 -0.83 20.76
N LEU A 549 3.87 -1.64 20.41
CA LEU A 549 2.59 -1.16 19.88
C LEU A 549 1.83 -0.33 20.91
N TYR A 550 1.85 -0.72 22.18
CA TYR A 550 1.28 0.07 23.28
C TYR A 550 1.97 1.43 23.47
N PHE A 551 3.31 1.47 23.46
CA PHE A 551 4.06 2.74 23.56
C PHE A 551 3.80 3.66 22.35
N TRP A 552 3.72 3.10 21.15
CA TRP A 552 3.39 3.84 19.93
C TRP A 552 1.97 4.41 19.98
N ALA A 553 0.96 3.59 20.33
CA ALA A 553 -0.44 4.02 20.43
C ALA A 553 -0.65 5.05 21.55
N SER A 554 0.00 4.88 22.71
CA SER A 554 -0.08 5.83 23.82
C SER A 554 0.61 7.16 23.50
N GLY A 555 1.75 7.12 22.82
CA GLY A 555 2.44 8.32 22.33
C GLY A 555 1.63 9.07 21.28
N TYR A 556 0.97 8.35 20.37
CA TYR A 556 0.05 8.93 19.37
C TYR A 556 -1.15 9.61 20.04
N LEU A 557 -1.76 8.97 21.04
CA LEU A 557 -2.91 9.52 21.78
C LEU A 557 -2.52 10.76 22.61
N MET A 558 -1.36 10.72 23.28
CA MET A 558 -0.77 11.90 23.96
C MET A 558 -0.52 13.05 22.99
N GLY A 559 -0.03 12.76 21.79
CA GLY A 559 0.22 13.76 20.74
C GLY A 559 -1.05 14.46 20.23
N GLN A 560 -2.20 13.78 20.25
CA GLN A 560 -3.50 14.39 19.90
C GLN A 560 -4.16 15.16 21.04
N LEU A 561 -3.73 14.96 22.29
CA LEU A 561 -4.29 15.60 23.48
C LEU A 561 -3.43 16.74 24.03
N ALA A 562 -2.28 17.03 23.41
CA ALA A 562 -1.47 18.19 23.73
C ALA A 562 -2.18 19.48 23.30
N PRO A 563 -2.52 20.41 24.22
CA PRO A 563 -3.12 21.68 23.84
C PRO A 563 -2.12 22.50 23.02
N ALA A 564 -2.61 23.14 21.95
CA ALA A 564 -1.79 24.01 21.12
C ALA A 564 -1.30 25.20 21.97
N GLY A 565 0.00 25.21 22.26
CA GLY A 565 0.63 26.27 23.05
C GLY A 565 0.59 27.60 22.31
N SER A 566 0.12 28.63 23.01
CA SER A 566 0.13 30.02 22.56
C SER A 566 1.54 30.52 22.26
N GLU A 567 1.74 31.15 21.10
CA GLU A 567 2.85 32.08 20.91
C GLU A 567 2.67 33.26 21.89
N HIS A 568 3.76 33.60 22.58
CA HIS A 568 3.82 34.73 23.51
C HIS A 568 4.53 35.90 22.81
N ASP A 569 3.81 37.01 22.65
CA ASP A 569 4.38 38.35 22.85
C ASP A 569 4.52 38.62 24.37
#